data_AF-A0AAC9HR58-F1
#
_entry.id   AF-A0AAC9HR58-F1
#
_cell.length_a   1.000
_cell.length_b   1.000
_cell.length_c   1.000
_cell.angle_alpha   90.00
_cell.angle_beta   90.00
_cell.angle_gamma   90.00
#
_symmetry.space_group_name_H-M   'P 1'
#
loop_
_entity.id
_entity.type
_entity.pdbx_description
1 polymer ?
#
loop_
_entity_poly.entity_id
_entity_poly.type
_entity_poly.pdbx_seq_one_letter_code
_entity_poly.pdbx_strand_id
1 'polypeptide(L)'
;MRNGQLGDSGTEETIAVAQQAATARAPQSDPGPTPDLHELAEAHVLELRERYDWRAGWHRRFFRISGMLIIIGSASLPLFTTLDYANKEFVLSTLGVVIALLTGLQTFYRWDRSWATLRAAESSLTQLHWEWLLEQESATSLTGDAVEQQRRAATEALLAGVREVRARESEDYFAELRFPSARTR
;
A
#
# COMPACT_ATOMS: atom_id res chain seq x y z
N MET A 1 -6.15 -9.67 85.58
CA MET A 1 -6.95 -9.75 84.34
C MET A 1 -5.98 -9.77 83.18
N ARG A 2 -5.77 -10.93 82.56
CA ARG A 2 -4.71 -11.17 81.55
C ARG A 2 -5.40 -11.57 80.24
N ASN A 3 -5.30 -10.71 79.24
CA ASN A 3 -5.91 -10.89 77.91
C ASN A 3 -5.26 -12.07 77.17
N GLY A 4 -6.09 -12.96 76.63
CA GLY A 4 -5.70 -14.01 75.71
C GLY A 4 -5.78 -13.50 74.27
N GLN A 5 -4.64 -13.42 73.61
CA GLN A 5 -4.48 -13.10 72.20
C GLN A 5 -4.14 -14.42 71.49
N LEU A 6 -5.12 -14.98 70.77
CA LEU A 6 -4.99 -16.20 69.98
C LEU A 6 -5.22 -15.86 68.51
N GLY A 7 -4.23 -16.21 67.69
CA GLY A 7 -4.44 -16.66 66.31
C GLY A 7 -4.41 -15.58 65.23
N ASP A 8 -3.21 -15.29 64.69
CA ASP A 8 -3.05 -14.80 63.32
C ASP A 8 -1.60 -14.99 62.82
N SER A 9 -1.13 -16.24 62.76
CA SER A 9 0.24 -16.54 62.27
C SER A 9 0.31 -17.64 61.20
N GLY A 10 -0.80 -18.31 60.88
CA GLY A 10 -0.84 -19.36 59.84
C GLY A 10 -1.26 -18.88 58.44
N THR A 11 -1.87 -17.70 58.37
CA THR A 11 -2.41 -17.08 57.15
C THR A 11 -1.32 -16.37 56.35
N GLU A 12 -0.39 -15.68 57.01
CA GLU A 12 0.68 -14.93 56.33
C GLU A 12 1.73 -15.86 55.68
N GLU A 13 2.08 -16.97 56.32
CA GLU A 13 3.08 -17.92 55.80
C GLU A 13 2.55 -18.68 54.57
N THR A 14 1.25 -19.00 54.55
CA THR A 14 0.60 -19.66 53.41
C THR A 14 0.48 -18.74 52.20
N ILE A 15 0.25 -17.44 52.42
CA ILE A 15 0.21 -16.43 51.35
C ILE A 15 1.61 -16.18 50.78
N ALA A 16 2.64 -16.11 51.63
CA ALA A 16 4.02 -15.91 51.17
C ALA A 16 4.54 -17.07 50.31
N VAL A 17 4.24 -18.33 50.68
CA VAL A 17 4.65 -19.51 49.89
C VAL A 17 3.87 -19.61 48.58
N ALA A 18 2.58 -19.26 48.56
CA ALA A 18 1.79 -19.20 47.33
C ALA A 18 2.28 -18.11 46.37
N GLN A 19 2.73 -16.97 46.89
CA GLN A 19 3.24 -15.84 46.10
C GLN A 19 4.65 -16.15 45.55
N GLN A 20 5.48 -16.87 46.30
CA GLN A 20 6.80 -17.33 45.84
C GLN A 20 6.70 -18.44 44.79
N ALA A 21 5.71 -19.35 44.90
CA ALA A 21 5.42 -20.35 43.88
C ALA A 21 4.82 -19.75 42.58
N ALA A 22 4.02 -18.69 42.69
CA ALA A 22 3.47 -17.97 41.54
C ALA A 22 4.52 -17.15 40.76
N THR A 23 5.61 -16.74 41.41
CA THR A 23 6.68 -15.95 40.77
C THR A 23 7.71 -16.85 40.05
N ALA A 24 7.74 -18.15 40.34
CA ALA A 24 8.75 -19.08 39.82
C ALA A 24 8.42 -19.74 38.46
N ARG A 25 7.28 -19.41 37.83
CA ARG A 25 6.90 -20.01 36.54
C ARG A 25 6.04 -19.11 35.67
N ALA A 26 6.43 -17.84 35.52
CA ALA A 26 6.16 -17.20 34.25
C ALA A 26 7.05 -17.91 33.23
N PRO A 27 6.53 -18.53 32.15
CA PRO A 27 7.38 -18.89 31.05
C PRO A 27 8.08 -17.59 30.64
N GLN A 28 9.42 -17.55 30.79
CA GLN A 28 10.21 -16.66 29.97
C GLN A 28 9.84 -17.07 28.55
N SER A 29 8.90 -16.34 27.96
CA SER A 29 8.69 -16.31 26.54
C SER A 29 10.01 -15.77 26.02
N ASP A 30 10.90 -16.69 25.68
CA ASP A 30 12.04 -16.44 24.84
C ASP A 30 11.50 -15.55 23.71
N PRO A 31 11.92 -14.28 23.58
CA PRO A 31 11.50 -13.48 22.45
C PRO A 31 12.09 -14.19 21.25
N GLY A 32 11.32 -15.12 20.65
CA GLY A 32 11.66 -15.75 19.39
C GLY A 32 12.08 -14.64 18.44
N PRO A 33 13.09 -14.88 17.59
CA PRO A 33 13.86 -13.84 16.91
C PRO A 33 12.90 -12.76 16.43
N THR A 34 12.88 -11.63 17.15
CA THR A 34 12.04 -10.51 16.76
C THR A 34 12.56 -10.15 15.38
N PRO A 35 11.73 -10.27 14.32
CA PRO A 35 12.20 -10.01 12.97
C PRO A 35 12.84 -8.64 12.97
N ASP A 36 14.06 -8.58 12.42
CA ASP A 36 14.86 -7.36 12.42
C ASP A 36 14.00 -6.24 11.83
N LEU A 37 13.99 -5.06 12.46
CA LEU A 37 13.24 -3.90 11.97
C LEU A 37 13.60 -3.60 10.51
N HIS A 38 14.83 -3.93 10.12
CA HIS A 38 15.32 -3.85 8.75
C HIS A 38 14.60 -4.84 7.80
N GLU A 39 14.49 -6.11 8.19
CA GLU A 39 13.80 -7.13 7.37
C GLU A 39 12.30 -6.81 7.21
N LEU A 40 11.65 -6.31 8.27
CA LEU A 40 10.26 -5.86 8.20
C LEU A 40 10.07 -4.65 7.28
N ALA A 41 10.98 -3.68 7.36
CA ALA A 41 10.93 -2.50 6.50
C ALA A 41 11.14 -2.86 5.03
N GLU A 42 12.11 -3.74 4.74
CA GLU A 42 12.38 -4.21 3.39
C GLU A 42 11.20 -4.98 2.80
N ALA A 43 10.64 -5.95 3.54
CA ALA A 43 9.46 -6.70 3.12
C ALA A 43 8.27 -5.78 2.81
N HIS A 44 8.06 -4.74 3.64
CA HIS A 44 7.00 -3.77 3.41
C HIS A 44 7.17 -2.98 2.11
N VAL A 45 8.39 -2.53 1.82
CA VAL A 45 8.70 -1.76 0.60
C VAL A 45 8.57 -2.63 -0.65
N LEU A 46 9.04 -3.89 -0.60
CA LEU A 46 8.93 -4.83 -1.71
C LEU A 46 7.47 -5.19 -2.01
N GLU A 47 6.67 -5.49 -0.98
CA GLU A 47 5.24 -5.80 -1.15
C GLU A 47 4.45 -4.57 -1.65
N LEU A 48 4.85 -3.36 -1.27
CA LEU A 48 4.30 -2.15 -1.88
C LEU A 48 4.63 -2.12 -3.37
N ARG A 49 5.91 -2.22 -3.73
CA ARG A 49 6.36 -2.10 -5.10
C ARG A 49 5.68 -3.09 -6.04
N GLU A 50 5.52 -4.35 -5.64
CA GLU A 50 4.84 -5.37 -6.45
C GLU A 50 3.36 -5.02 -6.70
N ARG A 51 2.67 -4.49 -5.68
CA ARG A 51 1.29 -4.00 -5.83
C ARG A 51 1.20 -2.82 -6.78
N TYR A 52 2.16 -1.89 -6.76
CA TYR A 52 2.23 -0.78 -7.70
C TYR A 52 2.51 -1.27 -9.13
N ASP A 53 3.42 -2.22 -9.33
CA ASP A 53 3.73 -2.78 -10.64
C ASP A 53 2.54 -3.51 -11.27
N TRP A 54 1.83 -4.33 -10.49
CA TRP A 54 0.62 -5.00 -10.94
C TRP A 54 -0.46 -3.99 -11.37
N ARG A 55 -0.69 -2.97 -10.54
CA ARG A 55 -1.69 -1.94 -10.80
C ARG A 55 -1.33 -1.07 -12.01
N ALA A 56 -0.07 -0.67 -12.13
CA ALA A 56 0.45 0.09 -13.28
C ALA A 56 0.29 -0.68 -14.60
N GLY A 57 0.53 -2.00 -14.58
CA GLY A 57 0.31 -2.87 -15.74
C GLY A 57 -1.16 -2.97 -16.16
N TRP A 58 -2.08 -2.98 -15.19
CA TRP A 58 -3.52 -3.03 -15.45
C TRP A 58 -4.02 -1.77 -16.18
N HIS A 59 -3.57 -0.59 -15.76
CA HIS A 59 -3.95 0.68 -16.41
C HIS A 59 -3.49 0.77 -17.87
N ARG A 60 -2.28 0.28 -18.20
CA ARG A 60 -1.77 0.26 -19.58
C ARG A 60 -2.55 -0.69 -20.48
N ARG A 61 -2.99 -1.84 -19.95
CA ARG A 61 -3.85 -2.79 -20.67
C ARG A 61 -5.23 -2.19 -20.94
N PHE A 62 -5.84 -1.53 -19.94
CA PHE A 62 -7.15 -0.89 -20.12
C PHE A 62 -7.13 0.21 -21.17
N PHE A 63 -6.08 1.05 -21.20
CA PHE A 63 -5.93 2.08 -22.23
C PHE A 63 -5.83 1.49 -23.64
N ARG A 64 -5.00 0.45 -23.82
CA ARG A 64 -4.86 -0.22 -25.13
C ARG A 64 -6.16 -0.91 -25.55
N ILE A 65 -6.83 -1.59 -24.63
CA ILE A 65 -8.06 -2.32 -24.91
C ILE A 65 -9.20 -1.34 -25.24
N SER A 66 -9.38 -0.26 -24.50
CA SER A 66 -10.46 0.71 -24.76
C SER A 66 -10.28 1.42 -26.10
N GLY A 67 -9.06 1.90 -26.40
CA GLY A 67 -8.77 2.53 -27.69
C GLY A 67 -8.95 1.57 -28.86
N MET A 68 -8.49 0.32 -28.71
CA MET A 68 -8.66 -0.72 -29.73
C MET A 68 -10.13 -1.08 -29.94
N LEU A 69 -10.95 -1.16 -28.89
CA LEU A 69 -12.40 -1.38 -28.99
C LEU A 69 -13.12 -0.23 -29.70
N ILE A 70 -12.75 1.02 -29.45
CA ILE A 70 -13.33 2.18 -30.14
C ILE A 70 -12.99 2.14 -31.63
N ILE A 71 -11.74 1.84 -31.99
CA ILE A 71 -11.31 1.74 -33.38
C ILE A 71 -12.04 0.58 -34.07
N ILE A 72 -12.07 -0.60 -33.45
CA ILE A 72 -12.75 -1.78 -34.00
C ILE A 72 -14.25 -1.48 -34.17
N GLY A 73 -14.90 -0.94 -33.14
CA GLY A 73 -16.32 -0.56 -33.21
C GLY A 73 -16.60 0.45 -34.33
N SER A 74 -15.78 1.51 -34.43
CA SER A 74 -15.94 2.54 -35.45
C SER A 74 -15.69 2.00 -36.86
N ALA A 75 -14.65 1.17 -37.03
CA ALA A 75 -14.32 0.54 -38.32
C ALA A 75 -15.31 -0.57 -38.71
N SER A 76 -16.05 -1.14 -37.74
CA SER A 76 -17.07 -2.15 -38.00
C SER A 76 -18.41 -1.56 -38.42
N LEU A 77 -18.67 -0.27 -38.13
CA LEU A 77 -19.93 0.40 -38.51
C LEU A 77 -20.26 0.27 -40.01
N PRO A 78 -19.34 0.52 -40.96
CA PRO A 78 -19.62 0.36 -42.39
C PRO A 78 -19.95 -1.08 -42.81
N LEU A 79 -19.38 -2.07 -42.11
CA LEU A 79 -19.64 -3.49 -42.38
C LEU A 79 -21.04 -3.87 -41.91
N PHE A 80 -21.47 -3.36 -40.76
CA PHE A 80 -22.81 -3.63 -40.24
C PHE A 80 -23.91 -2.84 -40.95
N THR A 81 -23.61 -1.68 -41.55
CA THR A 81 -24.59 -0.91 -42.34
C THR A 81 -24.88 -1.51 -43.71
N THR A 82 -23.93 -2.24 -44.30
CA THR A 82 -24.06 -2.84 -45.64
C THR A 82 -24.71 -4.23 -45.64
N LEU A 83 -24.59 -4.99 -44.55
CA LEU A 83 -25.29 -6.27 -44.40
C LEU A 83 -26.76 -6.06 -44.04
N ASP A 84 -27.63 -6.90 -44.60
CA ASP A 84 -29.07 -6.89 -44.32
C ASP A 84 -29.43 -8.15 -43.53
N TYR A 85 -29.82 -7.97 -42.27
CA TYR A 85 -30.11 -9.06 -41.33
C TYR A 85 -31.12 -8.61 -40.26
N ALA A 86 -31.90 -9.56 -39.74
CA ALA A 86 -33.08 -9.30 -38.91
C ALA A 86 -32.82 -8.51 -37.61
N ASN A 87 -31.57 -8.49 -37.12
CA ASN A 87 -31.22 -7.88 -35.83
C ASN A 87 -30.32 -6.62 -35.97
N LYS A 88 -30.28 -6.00 -37.15
CA LYS A 88 -29.36 -4.90 -37.47
C LYS A 88 -29.50 -3.69 -36.54
N GLU A 89 -30.72 -3.22 -36.32
CA GLU A 89 -30.96 -2.06 -35.44
C GLU A 89 -30.49 -2.31 -34.00
N PHE A 90 -30.67 -3.53 -33.49
CA PHE A 90 -30.22 -3.92 -32.16
C PHE A 90 -28.68 -3.89 -32.05
N VAL A 91 -27.98 -4.44 -33.04
CA VAL A 91 -26.51 -4.45 -33.06
C VAL A 91 -25.96 -3.03 -33.17
N LEU A 92 -26.51 -2.19 -34.06
CA LEU A 92 -26.08 -0.80 -34.21
C LEU A 92 -26.32 0.01 -32.94
N SER A 93 -27.48 -0.14 -32.29
CA SER A 93 -27.80 0.53 -31.03
C SER A 93 -26.83 0.11 -29.92
N THR A 94 -26.59 -1.21 -29.78
CA THR A 94 -25.64 -1.76 -28.80
C THR A 94 -24.23 -1.22 -29.03
N LEU A 95 -23.78 -1.17 -30.29
CA LEU A 95 -22.46 -0.67 -30.65
C LEU A 95 -22.31 0.82 -30.31
N GLY A 96 -23.34 1.62 -30.60
CA GLY A 96 -23.37 3.04 -30.23
C GLY A 96 -23.30 3.26 -28.72
N VAL A 97 -24.05 2.47 -27.93
CA VAL A 97 -24.00 2.52 -26.46
C VAL A 97 -22.62 2.11 -25.95
N VAL A 98 -22.04 1.03 -26.48
CA VAL A 98 -20.69 0.57 -26.08
C VAL A 98 -19.64 1.64 -26.40
N ILE A 99 -19.69 2.26 -27.59
CA ILE A 99 -18.77 3.34 -27.97
C ILE A 99 -18.96 4.53 -27.02
N ALA A 100 -20.20 4.98 -26.76
CA ALA A 100 -20.46 6.10 -25.87
C ALA A 100 -19.99 5.83 -24.43
N LEU A 101 -20.20 4.61 -23.92
CA LEU A 101 -19.70 4.19 -22.61
C LEU A 101 -18.17 4.16 -22.57
N LEU A 102 -17.51 3.61 -23.60
CA LEU A 102 -16.05 3.57 -23.69
C LEU A 102 -15.45 4.98 -23.80
N THR A 103 -16.06 5.87 -24.59
CA THR A 103 -15.64 7.27 -24.70
C THR A 103 -15.84 8.00 -23.37
N GLY A 104 -17.01 7.86 -22.74
CA GLY A 104 -17.27 8.45 -21.42
C GLY A 104 -16.30 7.94 -20.36
N LEU A 105 -16.03 6.63 -20.34
CA LEU A 105 -15.05 6.02 -19.45
C LEU A 105 -13.64 6.52 -19.74
N GLN A 106 -13.24 6.65 -21.00
CA GLN A 106 -11.94 7.21 -21.37
C GLN A 106 -11.79 8.66 -20.92
N THR A 107 -12.82 9.48 -21.07
CA THR A 107 -12.82 10.88 -20.65
C THR A 107 -12.82 11.02 -19.13
N PHE A 108 -13.66 10.26 -18.44
CA PHE A 108 -13.84 10.37 -17.00
C PHE A 108 -12.62 9.87 -16.24
N TYR A 109 -12.04 8.77 -16.71
CA TYR A 109 -11.08 8.06 -15.89
C TYR A 109 -9.66 8.63 -16.07
N ARG A 110 -9.37 9.40 -17.16
CA ARG A 110 -8.06 10.07 -17.38
C ARG A 110 -6.85 9.14 -17.15
N TRP A 111 -6.93 7.96 -17.77
CA TRP A 111 -5.96 6.84 -17.64
C TRP A 111 -4.50 7.19 -17.81
N ASP A 112 -4.21 8.17 -18.65
CA ASP A 112 -2.86 8.68 -18.86
C ASP A 112 -2.26 9.29 -17.58
N ARG A 113 -3.07 10.04 -16.83
CA ARG A 113 -2.62 10.77 -15.64
C ARG A 113 -2.50 9.88 -14.42
N SER A 114 -3.46 8.98 -14.22
CA SER A 114 -3.38 7.96 -13.16
C SER A 114 -2.16 7.06 -13.30
N TRP A 115 -1.82 6.65 -14.53
CA TRP A 115 -0.59 5.90 -14.80
C TRP A 115 0.68 6.71 -14.52
N ALA A 116 0.71 7.98 -14.94
CA ALA A 116 1.85 8.86 -14.69
C ALA A 116 2.11 9.06 -13.20
N THR A 117 1.06 9.30 -12.39
CA THR A 117 1.18 9.42 -10.92
C THR A 117 1.67 8.13 -10.29
N LEU A 118 1.13 6.98 -10.70
CA LEU A 118 1.60 5.68 -10.18
C LEU A 118 3.08 5.42 -10.52
N ARG A 119 3.52 5.71 -11.75
CA ARG A 119 4.91 5.51 -12.13
C ARG A 119 5.87 6.52 -11.48
N ALA A 120 5.42 7.74 -11.23
CA ALA A 120 6.18 8.71 -10.45
C ALA A 120 6.39 8.18 -9.01
N ALA A 121 5.32 7.69 -8.37
CA ALA A 121 5.41 7.11 -7.02
C ALA A 121 6.34 5.89 -6.96
N GLU A 122 6.24 4.96 -7.91
CA GLU A 122 7.14 3.80 -7.98
C GLU A 122 8.59 4.19 -8.23
N SER A 123 8.85 5.19 -9.09
CA SER A 123 10.21 5.71 -9.29
C SER A 123 10.76 6.28 -8.00
N SER A 124 9.96 7.04 -7.25
CA SER A 124 10.36 7.59 -5.95
C SER A 124 10.62 6.50 -4.90
N LEU A 125 9.77 5.48 -4.83
CA LEU A 125 9.98 4.33 -3.93
C LEU A 125 11.24 3.56 -4.29
N THR A 126 11.52 3.38 -5.58
CA THR A 126 12.73 2.71 -6.06
C THR A 126 13.98 3.51 -5.67
N GLN A 127 13.94 4.84 -5.83
CA GLN A 127 15.04 5.71 -5.42
C GLN A 127 15.30 5.63 -3.90
N LEU A 128 14.25 5.75 -3.09
CA LEU A 128 14.35 5.64 -1.62
C LEU A 128 14.94 4.30 -1.17
N HIS A 129 14.56 3.21 -1.85
CA HIS A 129 15.12 1.89 -1.54
C HIS A 129 16.61 1.80 -1.88
N TRP A 130 17.04 2.39 -3.00
CA TRP A 130 18.47 2.44 -3.35
C TRP A 130 19.28 3.31 -2.39
N GLU A 131 18.75 4.46 -1.99
CA GLU A 131 19.38 5.33 -0.98
C GLU A 131 19.57 4.56 0.34
N TRP A 132 18.52 3.90 0.82
CA TRP A 132 18.59 3.07 2.02
C TRP A 132 19.62 1.93 1.91
N LEU A 133 19.69 1.23 0.77
CA LEU A 133 20.70 0.19 0.56
C LEU A 133 22.12 0.75 0.61
N LEU A 134 22.37 1.92 0.02
CA LEU A 134 23.67 2.59 0.07
C LEU A 134 24.03 3.02 1.51
N GLU A 135 23.06 3.54 2.27
CA GLU A 135 23.27 3.87 3.68
C GLU A 135 23.57 2.62 4.53
N GLN A 136 22.87 1.51 4.29
CA GLN A 136 23.12 0.24 4.97
C GLN A 136 24.53 -0.30 4.67
N GLU A 137 24.96 -0.22 3.41
CA GLU A 137 26.31 -0.60 3.01
C GLU A 137 27.36 0.29 3.67
N SER A 138 27.12 1.60 3.71
CA SER A 138 28.01 2.58 4.37
C SER A 138 28.20 2.28 5.87
N ALA A 139 27.15 1.79 6.55
CA ALA A 139 27.22 1.40 7.96
C ALA A 139 28.14 0.20 8.22
N THR A 140 28.43 -0.61 7.19
CA THR A 140 29.36 -1.76 7.30
C THR A 140 30.80 -1.31 7.53
N SER A 141 31.14 -0.08 7.18
CA SER A 141 32.47 0.52 7.44
C SER A 141 32.64 1.02 8.89
N LEU A 142 31.55 1.11 9.66
CA LEU A 142 31.55 1.55 11.05
C LEU A 142 31.77 0.37 12.00
N THR A 143 31.96 0.65 13.29
CA THR A 143 32.15 -0.40 14.30
C THR A 143 31.45 -0.05 15.60
N GLY A 144 30.96 -1.06 16.32
CA GLY A 144 30.24 -0.90 17.59
C GLY A 144 28.86 -0.27 17.41
N ASP A 145 28.40 0.46 18.43
CA ASP A 145 27.05 1.04 18.49
C ASP A 145 26.75 2.03 17.34
N ALA A 146 27.79 2.60 16.72
CA ALA A 146 27.65 3.49 15.58
C ALA A 146 27.04 2.80 14.35
N VAL A 147 27.26 1.49 14.19
CA VAL A 147 26.64 0.70 13.09
C VAL A 147 25.14 0.68 13.29
N GLU A 148 24.68 0.22 14.46
CA GLU A 148 23.27 0.07 14.80
C GLU A 148 22.52 1.41 14.70
N GLN A 149 23.16 2.49 15.18
CA GLN A 149 22.57 3.83 15.14
C GLN A 149 22.40 4.33 13.70
N GLN A 150 23.39 4.11 12.83
CA GLN A 150 23.32 4.47 11.42
C GLN A 150 22.24 3.66 10.68
N ARG A 151 22.17 2.35 10.92
CA ARG A 151 21.17 1.47 10.29
C ARG A 151 19.74 1.87 10.68
N ARG A 152 19.51 2.17 11.96
CA ARG A 152 18.21 2.67 12.45
C ARG A 152 17.86 4.00 11.80
N ALA A 153 18.78 4.96 11.76
CA ALA A 153 18.54 6.26 11.14
C ALA A 153 18.18 6.13 9.64
N ALA A 154 18.90 5.28 8.90
CA ALA A 154 18.59 5.00 7.50
C ALA A 154 17.19 4.40 7.31
N THR A 155 16.78 3.51 8.22
CA THR A 155 15.46 2.86 8.17
C THR A 155 14.33 3.82 8.53
N GLU A 156 14.55 4.70 9.52
CA GLU A 156 13.60 5.77 9.84
C GLU A 156 13.44 6.74 8.67
N ALA A 157 14.55 7.09 8.00
CA ALA A 157 14.54 7.94 6.81
C ALA A 157 13.76 7.29 5.64
N LEU A 158 13.98 5.99 5.38
CA LEU A 158 13.21 5.22 4.40
C LEU A 158 11.71 5.27 4.72
N LEU A 159 11.31 4.97 5.96
CA LEU A 159 9.90 4.96 6.38
C LEU A 159 9.27 6.35 6.34
N ALA A 160 10.03 7.42 6.62
CA ALA A 160 9.58 8.79 6.45
C ALA A 160 9.35 9.11 4.96
N GLY A 161 10.29 8.75 4.09
CA GLY A 161 10.16 8.94 2.63
C GLY A 161 8.97 8.19 2.04
N VAL A 162 8.74 6.93 2.44
CA VAL A 162 7.59 6.14 2.00
C VAL A 162 6.26 6.79 2.41
N ARG A 163 6.19 7.34 3.64
CA ARG A 163 5.00 8.07 4.12
C ARG A 163 4.73 9.33 3.30
N GLU A 164 5.78 10.07 2.95
CA GLU A 164 5.69 11.27 2.11
C GLU A 164 5.19 10.94 0.70
N VAL A 165 5.71 9.87 0.07
CA VAL A 165 5.22 9.43 -1.25
C VAL A 165 3.73 9.11 -1.22
N ARG A 166 3.26 8.41 -0.17
CA ARG A 166 1.84 8.11 0.02
C ARG A 166 0.99 9.35 0.30
N ALA A 167 1.49 10.30 1.06
CA ALA A 167 0.80 11.55 1.35
C ALA A 167 0.59 12.33 0.05
N ARG A 168 1.64 12.47 -0.76
CA ARG A 168 1.59 13.15 -2.06
C ARG A 168 0.65 12.47 -3.04
N GLU A 169 0.66 11.14 -3.13
CA GLU A 169 -0.30 10.40 -3.96
C GLU A 169 -1.75 10.66 -3.52
N SER A 170 -1.99 10.70 -2.21
CA SER A 170 -3.32 11.00 -1.67
C SER A 170 -3.75 12.42 -2.03
N GLU A 171 -2.86 13.40 -1.87
CA GLU A 171 -3.11 14.78 -2.26
C GLU A 171 -3.39 14.92 -3.75
N ASP A 172 -2.61 14.27 -4.61
CA ASP A 172 -2.82 14.27 -6.06
C ASP A 172 -4.17 13.66 -6.44
N TYR A 173 -4.55 12.55 -5.78
CA TYR A 173 -5.85 11.91 -5.97
C TYR A 173 -7.00 12.83 -5.55
N PHE A 174 -6.91 13.48 -4.39
CA PHE A 174 -7.95 14.40 -3.90
C PHE A 174 -8.00 15.71 -4.69
N ALA A 175 -6.86 16.23 -5.14
CA ALA A 175 -6.79 17.38 -6.03
C ALA A 175 -7.51 17.09 -7.36
N GLU A 176 -7.43 15.85 -7.84
CA GLU A 176 -8.15 15.42 -9.04
C GLU A 176 -9.67 15.28 -8.81
N LEU A 177 -10.09 14.92 -7.60
CA LEU A 177 -11.51 14.91 -7.21
C LEU A 177 -12.11 16.31 -7.02
N ARG A 178 -11.30 17.36 -6.87
CA ARG A 178 -11.82 18.73 -6.79
C ARG A 178 -12.37 19.13 -8.16
N PHE A 179 -13.70 19.16 -8.25
CA PHE A 179 -14.43 19.65 -9.41
C PHE A 179 -13.91 21.01 -9.88
N PRO A 180 -13.86 21.27 -11.20
CA PRO A 180 -13.44 22.56 -11.72
C PRO A 180 -14.30 23.64 -11.07
N SER A 181 -13.67 24.53 -10.30
CA SER A 181 -14.34 25.72 -9.78
C SER A 181 -14.87 26.47 -10.99
N ALA A 182 -16.20 26.54 -11.09
CA ALA A 182 -16.87 27.36 -12.09
C ALA A 182 -16.25 28.75 -11.98
N ARG A 183 -15.49 29.14 -13.00
CA ARG A 183 -14.84 30.44 -13.07
C ARG A 183 -15.98 31.46 -13.12
N THR A 184 -16.34 32.01 -11.96
CA THR A 184 -17.34 33.07 -11.85
C THR A 184 -16.80 34.24 -12.67
N ARG A 185 -17.51 34.56 -13.75
CA ARG A 185 -17.19 35.67 -14.64
C ARG A 185 -17.82 36.95 -14.11
#